data_AF-A0A3C1L982-F1
#
_entry.id   AF-A0A3C1L982-F1
#
_cell.length_a   1.000
_cell.length_b   1.000
_cell.length_c   1.000
_cell.angle_alpha   90.00
_cell.angle_beta   90.00
_cell.angle_gamma   90.00
#
_symmetry.space_group_name_H-M   'P 1'
#
loop_
_entity.id
_entity.type
_entity.pdbx_description
1 polymer ?
#
loop_
_entity_poly.entity_id
_entity_poly.type
_entity_poly.pdbx_seq_one_letter_code
_entity_poly.pdbx_strand_id
1 'polypeptide(L)'
;ASNVSFGLPARNNITGTFLAMAISNGMTSAIMNPLHPEVKAMVMAADVLAGNDQDCAAWIRANRDPAAAGGAREGRAGGGRR
;
A
#
# COMPACT_ATOMS: atom_id res chain seq x y z
N ALA A 1 0.03 -14.17 10.89
CA ALA A 1 1.37 -13.74 10.42
C ALA A 1 2.37 -13.49 11.56
N SER A 2 1.95 -13.01 12.73
CA SER A 2 2.85 -12.63 13.85
C SER A 2 3.77 -13.74 14.37
N ASN A 3 3.43 -15.01 14.16
CA ASN A 3 4.24 -16.14 14.63
C ASN A 3 5.63 -16.18 13.97
N VAL A 4 5.77 -15.71 12.73
CA VAL A 4 7.05 -15.74 11.97
C VAL A 4 8.14 -14.87 12.61
N SER A 5 7.74 -13.86 13.39
CA SER A 5 8.64 -12.89 14.02
C SER A 5 8.73 -13.06 15.53
N PHE A 6 8.26 -14.17 16.10
CA PHE A 6 8.31 -14.39 17.55
C PHE A 6 9.76 -14.44 18.06
N GLY A 7 10.05 -13.72 19.15
CA GLY A 7 11.39 -13.65 19.75
C GLY A 7 12.41 -12.76 19.02
N LEU A 8 12.05 -12.16 17.88
CA LEU A 8 12.94 -11.29 17.11
C LEU A 8 12.74 -9.80 17.44
N PRO A 9 13.79 -8.96 17.34
CA PRO A 9 13.63 -7.51 17.34
C PRO A 9 12.96 -7.02 16.05
N ALA A 10 12.40 -5.80 16.07
CA ALA A 10 11.77 -5.17 14.90
C ALA A 10 10.73 -6.06 14.17
N ARG A 11 9.87 -6.74 14.95
CA ARG A 11 8.93 -7.77 14.49
C ARG A 11 8.04 -7.37 13.33
N ASN A 12 7.60 -6.11 13.31
CA ASN A 12 6.70 -5.60 12.27
C ASN A 12 7.38 -5.58 10.88
N ASN A 13 8.66 -5.24 10.83
CA ASN A 13 9.43 -5.26 9.58
C ASN A 13 9.56 -6.69 9.05
N ILE A 14 9.91 -7.65 9.93
CA ILE A 14 9.97 -9.07 9.55
C ILE A 14 8.61 -9.58 9.08
N THR A 15 7.53 -9.24 9.81
CA THR A 15 6.17 -9.68 9.49
C THR A 15 5.69 -9.09 8.16
N GLY A 16 5.93 -7.81 7.90
CA GLY A 16 5.56 -7.15 6.65
C GLY A 16 6.34 -7.71 5.45
N THR A 17 7.65 -7.90 5.58
CA THR A 17 8.48 -8.49 4.52
C THR A 17 8.07 -9.93 4.23
N PHE A 18 7.79 -10.73 5.27
CA PHE A 18 7.26 -12.08 5.12
C PHE A 18 5.96 -12.09 4.33
N LEU A 19 5.02 -11.19 4.64
CA LEU A 19 3.75 -11.10 3.93
C LEU A 19 3.94 -10.70 2.47
N ALA A 20 4.81 -9.73 2.16
CA ALA A 20 5.11 -9.34 0.79
C ALA A 20 5.67 -10.53 -0.03
N MET A 21 6.62 -11.28 0.54
CA MET A 21 7.16 -12.49 -0.10
C MET A 21 6.11 -13.59 -0.23
N ALA A 22 5.21 -13.73 0.75
CA ALA A 22 4.19 -14.75 0.68
C ALA A 22 3.13 -14.42 -0.39
N ILE A 23 2.75 -13.16 -0.55
CA ILE A 23 1.89 -12.68 -1.64
C ILE A 23 2.52 -13.02 -3.00
N SER A 24 3.83 -12.78 -3.17
CA SER A 24 4.52 -13.15 -4.42
C SER A 24 4.55 -14.66 -4.68
N ASN A 25 4.31 -15.49 -3.66
CA ASN A 25 4.20 -16.95 -3.75
C ASN A 25 2.74 -17.45 -3.74
N GLY A 26 1.76 -16.57 -3.98
CA GLY A 26 0.35 -16.94 -4.14
C GLY A 26 -0.48 -16.95 -2.84
N MET A 27 0.00 -16.33 -1.76
CA MET A 27 -0.83 -16.10 -0.58
C MET A 27 -2.01 -15.18 -0.91
N THR A 28 -3.23 -15.64 -0.63
CA THR A 28 -4.47 -14.90 -0.92
C THR A 28 -5.08 -14.20 0.30
N SER A 29 -4.73 -14.62 1.52
CA SER A 29 -5.20 -13.99 2.76
C SER A 29 -4.24 -14.23 3.93
N ALA A 30 -4.31 -13.37 4.94
CA ALA A 30 -3.51 -13.49 6.15
C ALA A 30 -4.25 -12.94 7.38
N ILE A 31 -4.16 -13.67 8.51
CA ILE A 31 -4.59 -13.16 9.83
C ILE A 31 -3.45 -12.35 10.44
N MET A 32 -3.67 -11.05 10.62
CA MET A 32 -2.70 -10.12 11.21
C MET A 32 -3.38 -8.90 11.83
N ASN A 33 -2.62 -8.10 12.59
CA ASN A 33 -3.06 -6.78 13.05
C ASN A 33 -2.80 -5.72 11.96
N PRO A 34 -3.82 -5.12 11.33
CA PRO A 34 -3.64 -4.12 10.28
C PRO A 34 -3.27 -2.72 10.81
N LEU A 35 -3.26 -2.51 12.13
CA LEU A 35 -2.98 -1.21 12.75
C LEU A 35 -1.50 -0.85 12.79
N HIS A 36 -0.60 -1.79 12.46
CA HIS A 36 0.81 -1.50 12.35
C HIS A 36 1.11 -0.88 10.97
N PRO A 37 1.49 0.41 10.91
CA PRO A 37 1.64 1.12 9.64
C PRO A 37 2.74 0.52 8.78
N GLU A 38 3.81 -0.02 9.38
CA GLU A 38 4.90 -0.66 8.63
C GLU A 38 4.41 -1.89 7.86
N VAL A 39 3.63 -2.74 8.53
CA VAL A 39 3.07 -3.96 7.93
C VAL A 39 2.08 -3.59 6.83
N LYS A 40 1.19 -2.63 7.10
CA LYS A 40 0.21 -2.16 6.11
C LYS A 40 0.89 -1.60 4.86
N ALA A 41 1.92 -0.78 5.03
CA ALA A 41 2.66 -0.22 3.90
C ALA A 41 3.31 -1.33 3.04
N MET A 42 3.93 -2.34 3.67
CA MET A 42 4.55 -3.45 2.93
C MET A 42 3.51 -4.30 2.19
N VAL A 43 2.34 -4.56 2.78
CA VAL A 43 1.25 -5.29 2.10
C VAL A 43 0.71 -4.49 0.91
N MET A 44 0.42 -3.19 1.09
CA MET A 44 -0.07 -2.35 -0.02
C MET A 44 0.96 -2.22 -1.15
N ALA A 45 2.25 -2.11 -0.81
CA ALA A 45 3.32 -2.11 -1.81
C ALA A 45 3.40 -3.46 -2.54
N ALA A 46 3.25 -4.57 -1.82
CA ALA A 46 3.22 -5.90 -2.42
C ALA A 46 2.02 -6.06 -3.37
N ASP A 47 0.84 -5.55 -3.01
CA ASP A 47 -0.35 -5.56 -3.87
C ASP A 47 -0.15 -4.77 -5.17
N VAL A 48 0.54 -3.62 -5.10
CA VAL A 48 0.94 -2.88 -6.32
C VAL A 48 1.84 -3.74 -7.20
N LEU A 49 2.89 -4.32 -6.63
CA LEU A 49 3.88 -5.09 -7.38
C LEU A 49 3.35 -6.43 -7.90
N ALA A 50 2.37 -7.01 -7.22
CA ALA A 50 1.69 -8.24 -7.63
C ALA A 50 0.57 -7.98 -8.67
N GLY A 51 0.24 -6.72 -8.97
CA GLY A 51 -0.86 -6.36 -9.87
C GLY A 51 -2.25 -6.47 -9.26
N ASN A 52 -2.36 -6.53 -7.93
CA ASN A 52 -3.63 -6.59 -7.20
C ASN A 52 -4.24 -5.21 -6.94
N ASP A 53 -3.46 -4.12 -7.01
CA ASP A 53 -3.93 -2.73 -6.88
C ASP A 53 -4.12 -2.10 -8.26
N GLN A 54 -5.35 -2.16 -8.79
CA GLN A 54 -5.69 -1.58 -10.08
C GLN A 54 -5.35 -0.08 -10.12
N ASP A 55 -4.61 0.32 -11.16
CA ASP A 55 -4.10 1.68 -11.36
C ASP A 55 -3.27 2.25 -10.18
N CYS A 56 -2.77 1.36 -9.31
CA CYS A 56 -2.11 1.74 -8.04
C CYS A 56 -2.97 2.67 -7.17
N ALA A 57 -4.30 2.60 -7.32
CA ALA A 57 -5.22 3.61 -6.79
C ALA A 57 -5.23 3.64 -5.26
N ALA A 58 -5.19 2.46 -4.61
CA ALA A 58 -5.15 2.38 -3.16
C ALA A 58 -3.83 2.93 -2.61
N TRP A 59 -2.70 2.59 -3.23
CA TRP A 59 -1.39 3.10 -2.87
C TRP A 59 -1.28 4.62 -3.00
N ILE A 60 -1.69 5.17 -4.15
CA ILE A 60 -1.65 6.62 -4.40
C ILE A 60 -2.53 7.35 -3.39
N ARG A 61 -3.74 6.86 -3.12
CA ARG A 61 -4.64 7.49 -2.14
C ARG A 61 -4.05 7.52 -0.74
N ALA A 62 -3.36 6.46 -0.33
CA ALA A 62 -2.78 6.36 1.01
C ALA A 62 -1.49 7.18 1.20
N ASN A 63 -0.72 7.41 0.12
CA ASN A 63 0.60 8.07 0.19
C ASN A 63 0.64 9.46 -0.45
N ARG A 64 -0.49 9.97 -0.96
CA ARG A 64 -0.57 11.31 -1.53
C ARG A 64 -0.37 12.36 -0.44
N ASP A 65 0.55 13.29 -0.67
CA ASP A 65 0.68 14.49 0.14
C ASP A 65 -0.60 15.35 0.04
N PRO A 66 -1.30 15.61 1.16
CA PRO A 66 -2.47 16.49 1.17
C PRO A 66 -2.17 17.90 0.63
N ALA A 67 -0.95 18.41 0.81
CA ALA A 67 -0.55 19.75 0.38
C ALA A 67 -0.31 19.85 -1.14
N ALA A 68 -0.02 18.74 -1.82
CA ALA A 68 0.25 18.72 -3.26
C ALA A 68 -1.00 18.98 -4.14
N ALA A 69 -2.22 18.90 -3.57
CA ALA A 69 -3.47 19.09 -4.30
C ALA A 69 -3.77 20.55 -4.68
N GLY A 70 -3.00 21.52 -4.16
CA GLY A 70 -3.19 22.96 -4.44
C GLY A 70 -2.71 23.45 -5.81
N GLY A 71 -2.00 22.63 -6.60
CA GLY A 71 -1.30 23.11 -7.81
C GLY A 71 -1.82 22.61 -9.17
N ALA A 72 -2.72 21.63 -9.23
CA ALA A 72 -2.93 20.86 -10.47
C ALA A 72 -4.37 20.85 -11.03
N ARG A 73 -5.33 21.55 -10.40
CA ARG A 73 -6.75 21.54 -10.83
C ARG A 73 -7.23 22.77 -11.59
N GLU A 74 -6.34 23.67 -12.01
CA GLU A 74 -6.73 24.93 -12.66
C GLU A 74 -6.70 24.91 -14.22
N GLY A 75 -6.47 23.76 -14.86
CA GLY A 75 -6.17 23.72 -16.30
C GLY A 75 -7.21 23.14 -17.26
N ARG A 76 -8.31 22.53 -16.82
CA ARG A 76 -9.17 21.73 -17.74
C ARG A 76 -10.68 21.92 -17.60
N ALA A 77 -11.11 23.16 -17.44
CA ALA A 77 -12.50 23.57 -17.63
C ALA A 77 -12.58 24.75 -18.60
N GLY A 78 -12.20 24.52 -19.85
CA GLY A 78 -12.25 25.49 -20.94
C GLY A 78 -12.81 24.88 -22.22
N GLY A 79 -13.88 24.10 -22.10
CA GLY A 79 -14.60 23.53 -23.23
C GLY A 79 -15.80 24.40 -23.62
N GLY A 80 -15.78 24.91 -24.85
CA GLY A 80 -16.97 25.01 -25.70
C GLY A 80 -17.96 26.14 -25.42
N ARG A 81 -17.65 27.35 -25.90
CA ARG A 81 -18.67 28.28 -26.43
C ARG A 81 -18.09 29.08 -27.59
N ARG A 82 -18.37 28.64 -28.81
CA ARG A 82 -18.67 29.41 -30.03
C ARG A 82 -18.86 28.44 -31.18
#